data_AF-A0AAP9R2G6-F1
#
_entry.id   AF-A0AAP9R2G6-F1
#
_cell.length_a   1.000
_cell.length_b   1.000
_cell.length_c   1.000
_cell.angle_alpha   90.00
_cell.angle_beta   90.00
_cell.angle_gamma   90.00
#
_symmetry.space_group_name_H-M   'P 1'
#
loop_
_entity.id
_entity.type
_entity.pdbx_description
1 polymer ?
#
loop_
_entity_poly.entity_id
_entity_poly.type
_entity_poly.pdbx_seq_one_letter_code
_entity_poly.pdbx_strand_id
1 'polypeptide(L)'
;MLRSVEMGSALNLHAWLTTPNLEIIDLTFGTTYGIVNNKPDVIGRCAFQHYSAFDDNMVYHPQLIGDDYLKKIGALIEVDTFQF
;
A
#
# COMPACT_ATOMS: atom_id res chain seq x y z
N MET A 1 -26.87 -15.13 -17.67
CA MET A 1 -25.74 -14.24 -18.02
C MET A 1 -25.73 -13.12 -16.98
N LEU A 2 -24.88 -13.21 -15.97
CA LEU A 2 -24.80 -12.21 -14.91
C LEU A 2 -24.00 -11.02 -15.45
N ARG A 3 -24.58 -9.83 -15.33
CA ARG A 3 -23.96 -8.57 -15.73
C ARG A 3 -22.73 -8.36 -14.85
N SER A 4 -21.54 -8.31 -15.45
CA SER A 4 -20.32 -7.93 -14.74
C SER A 4 -20.51 -6.52 -14.20
N VAL A 5 -20.48 -6.39 -12.87
CA VAL A 5 -20.23 -5.10 -12.24
C VAL A 5 -18.87 -4.67 -12.77
N GLU A 6 -18.80 -3.58 -13.54
CA GLU A 6 -17.52 -2.88 -13.73
C GLU A 6 -17.14 -2.38 -12.34
N MET A 7 -16.35 -3.18 -11.63
CA MET A 7 -15.53 -2.73 -10.52
C MET A 7 -14.75 -1.55 -11.08
N GLY A 8 -15.11 -0.32 -10.70
CA GLY A 8 -14.33 0.86 -11.03
C GLY A 8 -12.86 0.54 -10.79
N SER A 9 -11.98 0.88 -11.75
CA SER A 9 -10.58 0.46 -11.76
C SER A 9 -10.01 0.53 -10.35
N ALA A 10 -9.63 -0.62 -9.78
CA ALA A 10 -9.09 -0.67 -8.43
C ALA A 10 -7.94 0.33 -8.33
N LEU A 11 -7.99 1.20 -7.30
CA LEU A 11 -6.97 2.22 -7.13
C LEU A 11 -5.63 1.52 -6.90
N ASN A 12 -4.65 1.80 -7.75
CA ASN A 12 -3.34 1.19 -7.66
C ASN A 12 -2.53 1.86 -6.54
N LEU A 13 -2.72 1.38 -5.31
CA LEU A 13 -1.98 1.79 -4.12
C LEU A 13 -1.15 0.64 -3.58
N HIS A 14 0.07 0.97 -3.16
CA HIS A 14 0.89 0.14 -2.30
C HIS A 14 1.05 0.83 -0.96
N ALA A 15 0.92 0.08 0.14
CA ALA A 15 1.01 0.61 1.48
C ALA A 15 1.81 -0.32 2.38
N TRP A 16 2.54 0.26 3.32
CA TRP A 16 3.26 -0.40 4.39
C TRP A 16 2.90 0.26 5.72
N LEU A 17 3.28 -0.38 6.83
CA LEU A 17 3.17 0.21 8.16
C LEU A 17 4.55 0.74 8.58
N THR A 18 4.57 1.95 9.12
CA THR A 18 5.74 2.49 9.81
C THR A 18 5.41 2.59 11.30
N THR A 19 6.18 1.95 12.15
CA THR A 19 6.00 2.03 13.60
C THR A 19 6.47 3.40 14.13
N PRO A 20 6.08 3.79 15.37
CA PRO A 20 6.57 5.04 15.98
C PRO A 20 8.09 5.13 16.13
N ASN A 21 8.80 4.00 16.18
CA ASN A 21 10.27 3.93 16.21
C ASN A 21 10.88 3.75 14.82
N LEU A 22 10.13 4.01 13.75
CA LEU A 22 10.59 4.02 12.35
C LEU A 22 11.00 2.65 11.79
N GLU A 23 10.46 1.57 12.35
CA GLU A 23 10.48 0.25 11.71
C GLU A 23 9.48 0.24 10.57
N ILE A 24 9.91 -0.24 9.40
CA ILE A 24 9.05 -0.46 8.26
C ILE A 24 8.59 -1.91 8.26
N ILE A 25 7.30 -2.12 8.04
CA ILE A 25 6.64 -3.41 7.96
C ILE A 25 5.87 -3.48 6.64
N ASP A 26 6.38 -4.26 5.69
CA ASP A 26 5.72 -4.49 4.41
C ASP A 26 5.41 -5.98 4.22
N LEU A 27 4.14 -6.31 4.43
CA LEU A 27 3.62 -7.68 4.35
C LEU A 27 3.38 -8.14 2.91
N THR A 28 3.40 -7.22 1.95
CA THR A 28 3.02 -7.49 0.55
C THR A 28 4.22 -7.47 -0.39
N PHE A 29 5.31 -6.80 0.00
CA PHE A 29 6.52 -6.66 -0.80
C PHE A 29 7.03 -7.98 -1.38
N GLY A 30 7.23 -9.01 -0.55
CA GLY A 30 7.81 -10.27 -1.01
C GLY A 30 6.96 -10.95 -2.09
N THR A 31 5.63 -10.90 -1.94
CA THR A 31 4.70 -11.41 -2.95
C THR A 31 4.78 -10.60 -4.24
N THR A 32 4.72 -9.26 -4.18
CA THR A 32 4.83 -8.39 -5.36
C THR A 32 6.16 -8.61 -6.08
N TYR A 33 7.27 -8.60 -5.34
CA TYR A 33 8.61 -8.84 -5.87
C TYR A 33 8.72 -10.21 -6.51
N GLY A 34 8.21 -11.25 -5.85
CA GLY A 34 8.21 -12.63 -6.36
C GLY A 34 7.44 -12.79 -7.67
N ILE A 35 6.26 -12.19 -7.77
CA ILE A 35 5.46 -12.19 -9.00
C ILE A 35 6.17 -11.43 -10.12
N VAL A 36 6.61 -10.20 -9.87
CA VAL A 36 7.24 -9.34 -10.89
C VAL A 36 8.56 -9.92 -11.42
N ASN A 37 9.33 -10.59 -10.56
CA ASN A 37 10.66 -11.10 -10.90
C ASN A 37 10.71 -12.61 -11.16
N ASN A 38 9.57 -13.30 -11.23
CA ASN A 38 9.48 -14.76 -11.35
C ASN A 38 10.32 -15.52 -10.30
N LYS A 39 10.28 -15.07 -9.04
CA LYS A 39 10.97 -15.65 -7.89
C LYS A 39 9.97 -16.26 -6.91
N PRO A 40 9.56 -17.54 -7.10
CA PRO A 40 8.50 -18.13 -6.28
C PRO A 40 8.89 -18.34 -4.82
N ASP A 41 10.19 -18.44 -4.52
CA ASP A 41 10.74 -18.70 -3.19
C ASP A 41 10.54 -17.54 -2.20
N VAL A 42 10.25 -16.34 -2.70
CA VAL A 42 9.99 -15.14 -1.90
C VAL A 42 8.50 -14.79 -1.78
N ILE A 43 7.63 -15.51 -2.49
CA ILE A 43 6.18 -15.29 -2.40
C ILE A 43 5.70 -15.62 -0.98
N GLY A 44 4.90 -14.72 -0.41
CA GLY A 44 4.43 -14.82 0.98
C GLY A 44 5.47 -14.41 2.03
N ARG A 45 6.71 -14.04 1.62
CA ARG A 45 7.65 -13.40 2.55
C ARG A 45 7.28 -11.94 2.75
N CYS A 46 7.71 -11.42 3.90
CA CYS A 46 7.48 -10.04 4.32
C CYS A 46 8.83 -9.33 4.50
N ALA A 47 8.85 -8.00 4.36
CA ALA A 47 10.01 -7.17 4.65
C ALA A 47 9.79 -6.41 5.96
N PHE A 48 10.75 -6.50 6.89
CA PHE A 48 10.71 -5.78 8.17
C PHE A 48 12.12 -5.30 8.55
N GLN A 49 12.30 -4.00 8.70
CA GLN A 49 13.58 -3.42 9.13
C GLN A 49 13.44 -1.94 9.50
N HIS A 50 14.32 -1.44 10.37
CA HIS A 50 14.44 -0.02 10.67
C HIS A 50 14.85 0.76 9.40
N TYR A 51 14.23 1.92 9.17
CA TYR A 51 14.44 2.68 7.93
C TYR A 51 15.92 2.96 7.61
N SER A 52 16.77 3.10 8.63
CA SER A 52 18.19 3.42 8.46
C SER A 52 19.07 2.23 8.11
N ALA A 53 18.53 1.01 8.12
CA ALA A 53 19.28 -0.21 7.81
C ALA A 53 18.98 -0.74 6.40
N PHE A 54 18.08 -0.09 5.65
CA PHE A 54 17.95 -0.29 4.22
C PHE A 54 19.15 0.30 3.47
N ASP A 55 19.53 -0.36 2.37
CA ASP A 55 20.55 0.12 1.44
C ASP A 55 19.90 0.86 0.25
N ASP A 56 20.73 1.33 -0.68
CA ASP A 56 20.29 2.05 -1.87
C ASP A 56 19.37 1.22 -2.80
N ASN A 57 19.26 -0.10 -2.58
CA ASN A 57 18.43 -0.99 -3.38
C ASN A 57 16.98 -1.08 -2.87
N MET A 58 16.69 -0.61 -1.65
CA MET A 58 15.34 -0.67 -1.08
C MET A 58 14.97 0.57 -0.26
N VAL A 59 14.57 1.63 -0.96
CA VAL A 59 14.18 2.90 -0.33
C VAL A 59 12.66 3.07 -0.35
N TYR A 60 12.07 3.18 0.84
CA TYR A 60 10.65 3.47 0.99
C TYR A 60 10.40 4.98 0.93
N HIS A 61 9.80 5.44 -0.17
CA HIS A 61 9.41 6.84 -0.36
C HIS A 61 7.89 6.98 -0.18
N PRO A 62 7.41 7.44 0.99
CA PRO A 62 5.98 7.65 1.18
C PRO A 62 5.49 8.71 0.18
N GLN A 63 4.59 8.29 -0.72
CA GLN A 63 3.91 9.21 -1.63
C GLN A 63 2.78 9.98 -0.93
N LEU A 64 2.34 9.46 0.22
CA LEU A 64 1.26 10.00 1.03
C LEU A 64 1.62 9.94 2.52
N ILE A 65 1.36 11.03 3.24
CA ILE A 65 1.29 11.06 4.71
C ILE A 65 -0.14 11.48 5.08
N GLY A 66 -0.91 10.60 5.71
CA GLY A 66 -2.29 10.87 6.13
C GLY A 66 -3.35 10.57 5.07
N ASP A 67 -4.60 10.97 5.32
CA ASP A 67 -5.76 10.71 4.46
C ASP A 67 -6.00 11.81 3.41
N ASP A 68 -5.33 12.96 3.54
CA ASP A 68 -5.47 14.15 2.67
C ASP A 68 -5.35 13.85 1.17
N TYR A 69 -4.40 13.00 0.76
CA TYR A 69 -4.29 12.63 -0.66
C TYR A 69 -5.48 11.78 -1.10
N LEU A 70 -5.92 10.82 -0.28
CA LEU A 70 -7.09 10.00 -0.58
C LEU A 70 -8.33 10.89 -0.78
N LYS A 71 -8.47 11.95 0.02
CA LYS A 71 -9.51 12.99 -0.18
C LYS A 71 -9.34 13.71 -1.51
N LYS A 72 -8.13 14.21 -1.81
CA LYS A 72 -7.82 14.96 -3.04
C LYS A 72 -8.06 14.17 -4.32
N ILE A 73 -7.78 12.87 -4.33
CA ILE A 73 -8.01 12.02 -5.50
C ILE A 73 -9.43 11.43 -5.57
N GLY A 74 -10.30 11.77 -4.60
CA GLY A 74 -11.67 11.24 -4.51
C GLY A 74 -11.76 9.78 -4.06
N ALA A 75 -10.68 9.21 -3.51
CA ALA A 75 -10.65 7.86 -2.97
C ALA A 75 -11.22 7.76 -1.54
N LEU A 76 -11.23 8.88 -0.81
CA LEU A 76 -11.92 9.03 0.48
C LEU A 76 -12.95 10.14 0.37
N ILE A 77 -14.21 9.81 0.56
CA ILE A 77 -15.33 10.76 0.55
C ILE A 77 -15.85 10.89 1.97
N GLU A 78 -15.75 12.11 2.53
CA GLU A 78 -16.43 12.45 3.76
C GLU A 78 -17.88 12.82 3.44
N VAL A 79 -18.82 12.17 4.11
CA VAL A 79 -20.25 12.42 3.94
C VAL A 79 -20.74 13.11 5.20
N ASP A 80 -21.06 14.39 5.12
CA ASP A 80 -21.69 15.11 6.21
C ASP A 80 -23.15 14.66 6.31
N THR A 81 -23.44 13.74 7.23
CA THR A 81 -24.82 13.46 7.63
C THR A 81 -25.35 14.68 8.37
N PHE A 82 -26.11 15.52 7.66
CA PHE A 82 -26.94 16.53 8.29
C PHE A 82 -27.91 15.85 9.26
N GLN A 83 -27.77 16.25 10.52
CA GLN A 83 -28.61 15.90 11.65
C GLN A 83 -30.04 16.41 11.37
N PHE A 84 -31.02 15.50 11.38
CA PHE A 84 -32.44 15.84 11.35
C PHE A 84 -32.85 16.59 12.62
#